data_AF-A0AAU8IJV2-F1
#
_entry.id   AF-A0AAU8IJV2-F1
#
_cell.length_a   1.000
_cell.length_b   1.000
_cell.length_c   1.000
_cell.angle_alpha   90.00
_cell.angle_beta   90.00
_cell.angle_gamma   90.00
#
_symmetry.space_group_name_H-M   'P 1'
#
loop_
_entity.id
_entity.type
_entity.pdbx_description
1 polymer ?
#
loop_
_entity_poly.entity_id
_entity_poly.type
_entity_poly.pdbx_seq_one_letter_code
_entity_poly.pdbx_strand_id
1 'polypeptide(L)' 'MLEGVLIAESLRVGAQMAGIRLQVTNLTRVEVTDAADDQPRLWTLLDFTAEESAAQHLADHLASSLLRPTRS' A
#
# COMPACT_ATOMS: atom_id res chain seq x y z
N MET A 1 7.22 11.02 13.09
CA MET A 1 6.78 11.00 11.67
C MET A 1 6.88 9.56 11.22
N LEU A 2 5.82 9.02 10.61
CA LEU A 2 5.85 7.65 10.10
C LEU A 2 6.23 7.65 8.63
N GLU A 3 6.95 6.61 8.22
CA GLU A 3 7.41 6.38 6.86
C GLU A 3 6.96 4.99 6.42
N GLY A 4 6.57 4.83 5.17
CA GLY A 4 6.11 3.55 4.66
C GLY A 4 6.13 3.49 3.14
N VAL A 5 6.01 2.27 2.64
CA VAL A 5 5.89 1.98 1.20
C VAL A 5 4.59 1.23 0.99
N LEU A 6 3.75 1.74 0.09
CA LEU A 6 2.54 1.06 -0.36
C LEU A 6 2.76 0.48 -1.75
N ILE A 7 2.52 -0.83 -1.88
CA ILE A 7 2.39 -1.48 -3.19
C ILE A 7 0.93 -1.29 -3.62
N ALA A 8 0.69 -0.54 -4.70
CA ALA A 8 -0.67 -0.21 -5.15
C ALA A 8 -1.49 -1.48 -5.46
N GLU A 9 -0.83 -2.51 -5.99
CA GLU A 9 -1.41 -3.79 -6.36
C GLU A 9 -1.87 -4.62 -5.16
N SER A 10 -1.45 -4.27 -3.94
CA SER A 10 -1.96 -4.88 -2.71
C SER A 10 -3.35 -4.37 -2.32
N LEU A 11 -3.84 -3.28 -2.93
CA LEU A 11 -5.16 -2.73 -2.66
C LEU A 11 -6.25 -3.51 -3.40
N ARG A 12 -7.42 -3.65 -2.75
CA ARG A 12 -8.62 -4.19 -3.42
C ARG A 12 -9.13 -3.23 -4.48
N VAL A 13 -9.69 -3.77 -5.55
CA VAL A 13 -10.37 -2.96 -6.58
C VAL A 13 -11.47 -2.12 -5.92
N GLY A 14 -11.42 -0.81 -6.17
CA GLY A 14 -12.37 0.15 -5.59
C GLY A 14 -12.06 0.58 -4.16
N ALA A 15 -10.98 0.10 -3.53
CA ALA A 15 -10.54 0.60 -2.24
C ALA A 15 -10.19 2.08 -2.31
N GLN A 16 -10.61 2.83 -1.29
CA GLN A 16 -10.31 4.25 -1.16
C GLN A 16 -9.70 4.51 0.20
N MET A 17 -8.56 5.21 0.21
CA MET A 17 -7.98 5.77 1.41
C MET A 17 -8.22 7.28 1.39
N ALA A 18 -9.23 7.72 2.14
CA ALA A 18 -9.61 9.12 2.26
C ALA A 18 -9.54 9.55 3.73
N GLY A 19 -9.34 10.84 3.98
CA GLY A 19 -9.28 11.39 5.34
C GLY A 19 -7.93 11.27 6.05
N ILE A 20 -6.91 10.74 5.36
CA ILE A 20 -5.53 10.65 5.86
C ILE A 20 -4.61 11.45 4.94
N ARG A 21 -3.82 12.36 5.51
CA ARG A 21 -2.79 13.09 4.76
C ARG A 21 -1.55 12.22 4.67
N LEU A 22 -1.32 11.68 3.47
CA LEU A 22 -0.08 11.04 3.08
C LEU A 22 0.71 12.01 2.19
N GLN A 23 1.96 12.27 2.56
CA GLN A 23 2.89 12.97 1.67
C GLN A 23 3.66 11.92 0.88
N VAL A 24 3.36 11.78 -0.40
CA VAL A 24 4.12 10.92 -1.30
C VAL A 24 5.51 11.54 -1.49
N THR A 25 6.55 10.80 -1.14
CA THR A 25 7.95 11.22 -1.28
C THR A 25 8.60 10.65 -2.52
N ASN A 26 8.13 9.50 -2.99
CA ASN A 26 8.60 8.87 -4.22
C ASN A 26 7.53 7.94 -4.81
N LEU A 27 7.52 7.85 -6.15
CA LEU A 27 6.62 6.99 -6.92
C LEU A 27 7.45 6.24 -7.95
N THR A 28 7.52 4.92 -7.81
CA THR A 28 8.30 4.07 -8.73
C THR A 28 7.48 2.91 -9.24
N ARG A 29 7.87 2.42 -10.42
CA ARG A 29 7.29 1.22 -11.02
C ARG A 29 8.42 0.24 -11.29
N VAL A 30 8.32 -0.94 -10.70
CA VAL A 30 9.37 -1.96 -10.72
C VAL A 30 8.84 -3.28 -11.27
N GLU A 31 9.71 -4.02 -11.95
CA GLU A 31 9.46 -5.40 -12.31
C GLU A 31 10.04 -6.32 -11.24
N VAL A 32 9.20 -7.15 -10.64
CA VAL A 32 9.59 -8.12 -9.61
C VAL A 32 9.80 -9.47 -10.28
N THR A 33 11.05 -9.92 -10.26
CA THR A 33 11.47 -11.15 -10.95
C THR A 33 11.15 -12.43 -10.18
N ASP A 34 10.81 -12.33 -8.90
CA ASP A 34 10.51 -13.45 -7.99
C ASP A 34 9.14 -13.28 -7.30
N ALA A 35 8.17 -12.76 -8.04
CA ALA A 35 6.79 -12.72 -7.57
C ALA A 35 6.22 -14.15 -7.54
N ALA A 36 5.50 -14.52 -6.47
CA ALA A 36 4.73 -15.77 -6.46
C ALA A 36 3.78 -15.83 -7.67
N ASP A 37 3.44 -17.03 -8.16
CA ASP A 37 2.68 -17.21 -9.40
C ASP A 37 1.33 -16.47 -9.43
N ASP A 38 0.77 -16.14 -8.26
CA ASP A 38 -0.49 -15.43 -8.08
C ASP A 38 -0.34 -13.90 -7.96
N GLN A 39 0.89 -13.37 -7.97
CA GLN A 39 1.17 -11.94 -7.82
C GLN A 39 1.54 -11.27 -9.15
N PRO A 40 1.12 -10.00 -9.36
CA PRO A 40 1.55 -9.23 -10.52
C PRO A 40 3.06 -9.08 -10.57
N ARG A 41 3.65 -9.15 -11.77
CA ARG A 41 5.09 -8.94 -11.99
C ARG A 41 5.51 -7.46 -11.98
N LEU A 42 4.58 -6.55 -12.23
CA LEU A 42 4.84 -5.11 -12.19
C LEU A 42 4.18 -4.52 -10.96
N TRP A 43 4.98 -3.89 -10.10
CA TRP A 43 4.50 -3.22 -8.89
C TRP A 43 4.67 -1.71 -9.00
N THR A 44 3.68 -0.99 -8.50
CA THR A 44 3.70 0.45 -8.32
C THR A 44 3.94 0.72 -6.84
N LEU A 45 5.13 1.23 -6.51
CA LEU A 45 5.53 1.56 -5.14
C LEU A 45 5.30 3.04 -4.88
N LEU A 46 4.58 3.34 -3.80
CA LEU A 46 4.36 4.68 -3.29
C LEU A 46 5.08 4.79 -1.94
N ASP A 47 6.23 5.44 -1.93
CA ASP A 47 6.88 5.84 -0.69
C ASP A 47 6.15 7.07 -0.15
N PHE A 48 5.81 7.05 1.14
CA PHE A 48 5.10 8.15 1.76
C PHE A 48 5.58 8.40 3.19
N THR A 49 5.34 9.62 3.65
CA THR A 49 5.38 9.98 5.06
C THR A 49 3.99 10.41 5.54
N ALA A 50 3.75 10.26 6.83
CA ALA A 50 2.57 10.82 7.48
C ALA A 50 2.85 11.24 8.93
N GLU A 51 1.91 11.99 9.49
CA GLU A 51 1.96 12.36 10.90
C GLU A 51 1.85 11.13 11.79
N GLU A 52 2.61 11.11 12.87
CA GLU A 52 2.63 9.97 13.79
C GLU A 52 1.29 9.77 14.49
N SER A 53 0.56 10.85 14.72
CA SER A 53 -0.82 10.83 15.22
C SER A 53 -1.80 10.12 14.27
N ALA A 54 -1.45 9.96 12.99
CA ALA A 54 -2.28 9.25 12.01
C ALA A 54 -1.98 7.74 11.96
N ALA A 55 -0.97 7.23 12.70
CA ALA A 55 -0.51 5.85 12.58
C ALA A 55 -1.62 4.81 12.77
N GLN A 56 -2.41 4.92 13.84
CA GLN A 56 -3.50 3.98 14.09
C GLN A 56 -4.59 4.05 13.01
N HIS A 57 -4.98 5.26 12.62
CA HIS A 57 -6.01 5.47 11.61
C HIS A 57 -5.57 4.93 10.23
N LEU A 58 -4.29 5.10 9.89
CA LEU A 58 -3.68 4.54 8.70
C LEU A 58 -3.67 3.01 8.73
N ALA A 59 -3.29 2.41 9.86
CA ALA A 59 -3.33 0.96 10.02
C ALA A 59 -4.75 0.40 9.81
N ASP A 60 -5.76 1.05 10.37
CA ASP A 60 -7.16 0.63 10.24
C ASP A 60 -7.66 0.76 8.79
N HIS A 61 -7.30 1.84 8.09
CA HIS A 61 -7.62 2.02 6.67
C HIS A 61 -6.91 0.99 5.78
N LEU A 62 -5.65 0.70 6.03
CA LEU A 62 -4.91 -0.32 5.29
C LEU A 62 -5.49 -1.71 5.54
N ALA A 63 -5.75 -2.10 6.80
CA ALA A 63 -6.36 -3.37 7.13
C ALA A 63 -7.72 -3.57 6.46
N SER A 64 -8.47 -2.49 6.26
CA SER A 64 -9.75 -2.49 5.54
C SER A 64 -9.62 -2.29 4.03
N SER A 65 -8.46 -2.02 3.46
CA SER A 65 -8.27 -1.76 2.01
C SER A 65 -7.46 -2.83 1.29
N LEU A 66 -6.62 -3.55 2.01
CA LEU A 66 -5.74 -4.58 1.46
C LEU A 66 -6.50 -5.81 0.97
N LEU A 67 -5.98 -6.43 -0.09
CA LEU A 67 -6.39 -7.75 -0.55
C LEU A 67 -6.26 -8.72 0.61
N ARG A 68 -7.30 -9.53 0.85
CA ARG A 68 -7.20 -10.59 1.86
C ARG A 68 -6.28 -11.67 1.32
N PRO A 69 -5.37 -12.23 2.12
CA PRO A 69 -4.63 -13.40 1.70
C PRO A 69 -5.63 -14.49 1.29
N THR A 70 -5.53 -14.94 0.05
CA THR A 70 -6.20 -16.13 -0.43
C THR A 70 -5.70 -17.30 0.41
N ARG A 71 -6.54 -17.82 1.30
CA ARG A 71 -6.27 -19.10 1.96
C ARG A 71 -6.23 -20.17 0.86
N SER A 72 -5.01 -20.57 0.48
CA SER A 72 -4.78 -21.88 -0.15
C SER A 72 -5.04 -23.00 0.85
#